data_AF-A0A1B6JI65-F1
#
_entry.id   AF-A0A1B6JI65-F1
#
_cell.length_a   1.000
_cell.length_b   1.000
_cell.length_c   1.000
_cell.angle_alpha   90.00
_cell.angle_beta   90.00
_cell.angle_gamma   90.00
#
_symmetry.space_group_name_H-M   'P 1'
#
loop_
_entity.id
_entity.type
_entity.pdbx_description
1 polymer ?
#
loop_
_entity_poly.entity_id
_entity_poly.type
_entity_poly.pdbx_seq_one_letter_code
_entity_poly.pdbx_strand_id
1 'polypeptide(L)'
;YTLDLPQLERPWQAYRLVIQAQTCTNLSQPVVATLRVPWSHQHSSVVIRNNEGLTLPIMLHTARPAEWTVPSPYVTLFLDSKCTFSVRIESAPVDSLAQLVRLFSSQLVAYVAAILLLTLRQQMMSLSSQQHCLLFHHALLQGAKPYYVLPAVKIASSTLSWSNVPEPLRFLLPTPDLSSLQQSGLDFLLLPLFLYSVAFALTFLLGLLAYVAIVCSGSTLNKFALKFVGKLAGVSRTWTDWLMAAVDKVPFVVSVAMVAILLSSCGGLAMVIGTFYYFMRVCGMYEDYIEQLFFAPIKYIKDMVMARWRGRQLPVVDDVI
;
A
#
# COMPACT_ATOMS: atom_id res chain seq x y z
N TYR A 1 -30.14 -6.96 28.62
CA TYR A 1 -30.16 -5.48 28.54
C TYR A 1 -29.87 -5.04 27.12
N THR A 2 -30.46 -3.94 26.66
CA THR A 2 -30.20 -3.33 25.34
C THR A 2 -29.65 -1.93 25.54
N LEU A 3 -28.57 -1.60 24.84
CA LEU A 3 -27.92 -0.30 24.90
C LEU A 3 -27.89 0.30 23.50
N ASP A 4 -28.61 1.40 23.31
CA ASP A 4 -28.70 2.10 22.02
C ASP A 4 -27.51 3.04 21.84
N LEU A 5 -26.98 3.10 20.62
CA LEU A 5 -25.82 3.91 20.24
C LEU A 5 -26.21 4.95 19.18
N PRO A 6 -26.98 5.99 19.54
CA PRO A 6 -27.49 6.96 18.57
C PRO A 6 -26.40 7.82 17.92
N GLN A 7 -25.23 7.97 18.56
CA GLN A 7 -24.12 8.77 18.04
C GLN A 7 -23.20 8.00 17.09
N LEU A 8 -23.42 6.70 16.91
CA LEU A 8 -22.65 5.83 16.04
C LEU A 8 -23.29 5.81 14.64
N GLU A 9 -22.92 6.78 13.83
CA GLU A 9 -23.47 6.95 12.47
C GLU A 9 -22.42 6.78 11.38
N ARG A 10 -21.16 7.02 11.73
CA ARG A 10 -20.06 7.21 10.77
C ARG A 10 -19.09 6.03 10.82
N PRO A 11 -18.60 5.53 9.67
CA PRO A 11 -17.75 4.34 9.60
C PRO A 11 -16.32 4.53 10.12
N TRP A 12 -15.90 5.76 10.42
CA TRP A 12 -14.60 6.06 11.03
C TRP A 12 -14.65 6.15 12.56
N GLN A 13 -15.85 6.13 13.16
CA GLN A 13 -16.00 6.14 14.60
C GLN A 13 -15.80 4.71 15.13
N ALA A 14 -14.79 4.52 15.97
CA ALA A 14 -14.61 3.28 16.71
C ALA A 14 -14.65 3.51 18.22
N TYR A 15 -15.39 2.64 18.90
CA TYR A 15 -15.49 2.58 20.35
C TYR A 15 -15.15 1.18 20.82
N ARG A 16 -14.79 1.05 22.10
CA ARG A 16 -14.58 -0.24 22.75
C ARG A 16 -15.51 -0.35 23.94
N LEU A 17 -16.31 -1.40 23.96
CA LEU A 17 -17.11 -1.75 25.11
C LEU A 17 -16.29 -2.64 26.02
N VAL A 18 -16.02 -2.16 27.23
CA VAL A 18 -15.29 -2.88 28.28
C VAL A 18 -16.30 -3.33 29.33
N ILE A 19 -16.41 -4.64 29.54
CA ILE A 19 -17.25 -5.20 30.61
C ILE A 19 -16.37 -5.95 31.59
N GLN A 20 -16.47 -5.57 32.87
CA GLN A 20 -15.69 -6.17 33.95
C GLN A 20 -16.63 -6.67 35.05
N ALA A 21 -16.46 -7.92 35.48
CA ALA A 21 -17.16 -8.46 36.64
C ALA A 21 -16.51 -7.90 37.92
N GLN A 22 -17.29 -7.25 38.79
CA GLN A 22 -16.74 -6.67 40.03
C GLN A 22 -16.73 -7.66 41.19
N THR A 23 -17.73 -8.54 41.28
CA THR A 23 -18.01 -9.31 42.52
C THR A 23 -18.10 -10.82 42.31
N CYS A 24 -17.89 -11.33 41.10
CA CYS A 24 -18.04 -12.75 40.82
C CYS A 24 -16.70 -13.46 40.70
N THR A 25 -16.64 -14.71 41.17
CA THR A 25 -15.48 -15.61 41.08
C THR A 25 -15.66 -16.69 40.03
N ASN A 26 -16.90 -17.16 39.82
CA ASN A 26 -17.26 -18.14 38.79
C ASN A 26 -18.58 -17.75 38.11
N LEU A 27 -18.59 -17.74 36.78
CA LEU A 27 -19.79 -17.47 35.98
C LEU A 27 -20.64 -18.74 35.86
N SER A 28 -21.93 -18.64 36.18
CA SER A 28 -22.86 -19.76 36.01
C SER A 28 -23.45 -19.82 34.60
N GLN A 29 -23.51 -18.67 33.92
CA GLN A 29 -23.94 -18.55 32.53
C GLN A 29 -22.90 -17.77 31.71
N PRO A 30 -22.74 -18.10 30.41
CA PRO A 30 -21.85 -17.35 29.54
C PRO A 30 -22.36 -15.93 29.34
N VAL A 31 -21.47 -14.95 29.49
CA VAL A 31 -21.78 -13.55 29.21
C VAL A 31 -21.59 -13.31 27.72
N VAL A 32 -22.60 -12.71 27.08
CA VAL A 32 -22.60 -12.44 25.64
C VAL A 32 -22.91 -10.97 25.40
N ALA A 33 -22.02 -10.29 24.69
CA ALA A 33 -22.29 -8.98 24.13
C ALA A 33 -22.37 -9.10 22.61
N THR A 34 -23.45 -8.61 22.02
CA THR A 34 -23.65 -8.62 20.57
C THR A 34 -24.02 -7.23 20.07
N LEU A 35 -23.20 -6.67 19.19
CA LEU A 35 -23.54 -5.48 18.41
C LEU A 35 -24.42 -5.89 17.23
N ARG A 36 -25.52 -5.18 17.02
CA ARG A 36 -26.38 -5.33 15.85
C ARG A 36 -26.49 -4.00 15.11
N VAL A 37 -26.22 -4.05 13.82
CA VAL A 37 -26.38 -2.92 12.91
C VAL A 37 -27.57 -3.20 11.98
N PRO A 38 -28.67 -2.44 12.09
CA PRO A 38 -29.94 -2.80 11.44
C PRO A 38 -29.93 -2.64 9.92
N TRP A 39 -29.20 -1.67 9.36
CA TRP A 39 -29.16 -1.45 7.89
C TRP A 39 -28.26 -2.42 7.13
N SER A 40 -27.23 -2.97 7.79
CA SER A 40 -26.18 -3.74 7.11
C SER A 40 -26.19 -5.21 7.49
N HIS A 41 -27.15 -5.63 8.32
CA HIS A 41 -27.21 -6.96 8.93
C HIS A 41 -25.86 -7.41 9.52
N GLN A 42 -25.08 -6.46 10.04
CA GLN A 42 -23.79 -6.76 10.66
C GLN A 42 -24.03 -7.19 12.11
N HIS A 43 -23.40 -8.31 12.46
CA HIS A 43 -23.47 -8.91 13.78
C HIS A 43 -22.05 -9.19 14.26
N SER A 44 -21.60 -8.50 15.31
CA SER A 44 -20.37 -8.86 16.02
C SER A 44 -20.73 -9.29 17.44
N SER A 45 -20.45 -10.54 17.77
CA SER A 45 -20.71 -11.11 19.08
C SER A 45 -19.44 -11.61 19.72
N VAL A 46 -19.20 -11.25 20.97
CA VAL A 46 -18.13 -11.83 21.79
C VAL A 46 -18.78 -12.54 22.96
N VAL A 47 -18.36 -13.79 23.17
CA VAL A 47 -18.85 -14.69 24.23
C VAL A 47 -17.70 -14.95 25.17
N ILE A 48 -17.95 -14.81 26.48
CA ILE A 48 -16.97 -15.13 27.51
C ILE A 48 -17.56 -16.14 28.49
N ARG A 49 -16.72 -17.11 28.86
CA ARG A 49 -17.01 -18.14 29.86
C ARG A 49 -16.24 -17.94 31.18
N ASN A 50 -15.19 -17.11 31.18
CA ASN A 50 -14.29 -16.91 32.31
C ASN A 50 -14.35 -15.48 32.84
N ASN A 51 -13.77 -15.25 34.01
CA ASN A 51 -13.81 -13.97 34.72
C ASN A 51 -12.91 -12.87 34.13
N GLU A 52 -12.48 -13.02 32.87
CA GLU A 52 -11.63 -12.06 32.19
C GLU A 52 -12.45 -10.85 31.70
N GLY A 53 -11.83 -9.68 31.66
CA GLY A 53 -12.46 -8.47 31.16
C GLY A 53 -12.88 -8.64 29.70
N LEU A 54 -14.16 -8.41 29.39
CA LEU A 54 -14.68 -8.40 28.04
C LEU A 54 -14.26 -7.11 27.34
N THR A 55 -13.76 -7.23 26.13
CA THR A 55 -13.61 -6.08 25.22
C THR A 55 -14.29 -6.41 23.90
N LEU A 56 -15.32 -5.65 23.55
CA LEU A 56 -16.01 -5.75 22.27
C LEU A 56 -15.72 -4.47 21.47
N PRO A 57 -15.04 -4.57 20.31
CA PRO A 57 -14.90 -3.43 19.41
C PRO A 57 -16.25 -3.10 18.78
N ILE A 58 -16.67 -1.86 18.93
CA ILE A 58 -17.87 -1.28 18.34
C ILE A 58 -17.41 -0.44 17.14
N MET A 59 -17.68 -0.95 15.95
CA MET A 59 -17.22 -0.39 14.68
C MET A 59 -18.30 -0.59 13.62
N LEU A 60 -18.48 0.40 12.75
CA LEU A 60 -19.36 0.30 11.58
C LEU A 60 -18.53 0.02 10.32
N HIS A 61 -18.93 -0.94 9.49
CA HIS A 61 -18.30 -1.11 8.17
C HIS A 61 -19.01 -0.32 7.07
N THR A 62 -20.27 0.04 7.29
CA THR A 62 -21.10 0.77 6.33
C THR A 62 -21.76 1.93 7.07
N ALA A 63 -21.68 3.13 6.48
CA ALA A 63 -22.35 4.31 7.01
C ALA A 63 -23.86 4.10 7.11
N ARG A 64 -24.49 4.85 8.03
CA ARG A 64 -25.96 4.86 8.13
C ARG A 64 -26.54 5.41 6.80
N PRO A 65 -27.49 4.71 6.16
CA PRO A 65 -28.16 5.23 4.97
C PRO A 65 -28.92 6.51 5.34
N ALA A 66 -29.06 7.44 4.38
CA ALA A 66 -29.75 8.70 4.59
C ALA A 66 -31.27 8.56 4.82
N GLU A 67 -31.80 7.33 4.73
CA GLU A 67 -33.20 7.03 5.01
C GLU A 67 -33.48 7.08 6.52
N TRP A 68 -34.36 8.00 6.92
CA TRP A 68 -34.64 8.37 8.31
C TRP A 68 -35.35 7.27 9.12
N THR A 69 -35.84 6.23 8.46
CA THR A 69 -36.66 5.16 9.06
C THR A 69 -35.84 4.09 9.76
N VAL A 70 -34.52 4.05 9.56
CA VAL A 70 -33.70 2.97 10.12
C VAL A 70 -33.30 3.27 11.57
N PRO A 71 -33.53 2.36 12.52
CA PRO A 71 -33.17 2.53 13.92
C PRO A 71 -31.64 2.64 14.12
N SER A 72 -31.23 3.24 15.23
CA SER A 72 -29.82 3.31 15.62
C SER A 72 -29.23 1.92 15.89
N PRO A 73 -27.90 1.74 15.74
CA PRO A 73 -27.26 0.50 16.12
C PRO A 73 -27.35 0.32 17.64
N TYR A 74 -27.46 -0.92 18.09
CA TYR A 74 -27.63 -1.24 19.50
C TYR A 74 -26.83 -2.48 19.89
N VAL A 75 -26.46 -2.53 21.16
CA VAL A 75 -25.75 -3.67 21.75
C VAL A 75 -26.70 -4.42 22.68
N THR A 76 -26.86 -5.71 22.41
CA THR A 76 -27.59 -6.62 23.30
C THR A 76 -26.60 -7.30 24.25
N LEU A 77 -26.83 -7.15 25.54
CA LEU A 77 -26.04 -7.72 26.62
C LEU A 77 -26.84 -8.80 27.34
N PHE A 78 -26.30 -10.01 27.32
CA PHE A 78 -26.74 -11.15 28.13
C PHE A 78 -25.71 -11.35 29.25
N LEU A 79 -26.10 -10.96 30.47
CA LEU A 79 -25.27 -10.98 31.66
C LEU A 79 -25.82 -12.00 32.66
N ASP A 80 -24.95 -12.60 33.47
CA ASP A 80 -25.37 -13.49 34.56
C ASP A 80 -26.09 -12.67 35.65
N SER A 81 -27.30 -13.08 36.03
CA SER A 81 -28.12 -12.36 37.00
C SER A 81 -27.54 -12.35 38.42
N LYS A 82 -26.58 -13.24 38.73
CA LYS A 82 -25.97 -13.35 40.06
C LYS A 82 -24.80 -12.39 40.29
N CYS A 83 -24.35 -11.70 39.25
CA CYS A 83 -23.11 -10.94 39.24
C CYS A 83 -23.34 -9.46 38.96
N THR A 84 -22.56 -8.59 39.60
CA THR A 84 -22.54 -7.16 39.27
C THR A 84 -21.44 -6.86 38.26
N PHE A 85 -21.83 -6.28 37.13
CA PHE A 85 -20.92 -5.93 36.04
C PHE A 85 -20.77 -4.41 35.90
N SER A 86 -19.54 -3.97 35.69
CA SER A 86 -19.19 -2.63 35.25
C SER A 86 -19.16 -2.60 33.73
N VAL A 87 -20.03 -1.81 33.10
CA VAL A 87 -20.05 -1.62 31.65
C VAL A 87 -19.52 -0.22 31.35
N ARG A 88 -18.44 -0.13 30.58
CA ARG A 88 -17.82 1.13 30.16
C ARG A 88 -17.69 1.18 28.64
N ILE A 89 -17.95 2.34 28.06
CA ILE A 89 -17.71 2.59 26.64
C ILE A 89 -16.56 3.58 26.56
N GLU A 90 -15.47 3.16 25.93
CA GLU A 90 -14.26 3.95 25.75
C GLU A 90 -14.09 4.29 24.27
N SER A 91 -13.62 5.49 23.96
CA SER A 91 -13.23 5.84 22.59
C SER A 91 -11.96 5.07 22.19
N ALA A 92 -11.95 4.47 21.01
CA ALA A 92 -10.82 3.69 20.51
C ALA A 92 -10.20 4.40 19.29
N PRO A 93 -9.25 5.35 19.50
CA PRO A 93 -8.73 6.17 18.42
C PRO A 93 -7.83 5.39 17.45
N VAL A 94 -7.06 4.42 17.94
CA VAL A 94 -6.20 3.55 17.10
C VAL A 94 -7.06 2.72 16.14
N ASP A 95 -8.12 2.16 16.69
CA ASP A 95 -9.16 1.42 15.97
C ASP A 95 -9.88 2.30 14.94
N SER A 96 -10.14 3.57 15.27
CA SER A 96 -10.73 4.56 14.35
C SER A 96 -9.80 4.86 13.16
N LEU A 97 -8.50 5.00 13.42
CA LEU A 97 -7.48 5.15 12.37
C LEU A 97 -7.39 3.90 11.49
N ALA A 98 -7.47 2.70 12.07
CA ALA A 98 -7.49 1.46 11.31
C ALA A 98 -8.70 1.38 10.37
N GLN A 99 -9.88 1.83 10.81
CA GLN A 99 -11.06 1.92 9.95
C GLN A 99 -10.87 2.92 8.81
N LEU A 100 -10.25 4.08 9.08
CA LEU A 100 -9.92 5.06 8.03
C LEU A 100 -8.96 4.47 7.00
N VAL A 101 -7.89 3.81 7.43
CA VAL A 101 -6.95 3.15 6.50
C VAL A 101 -7.67 2.08 5.68
N ARG A 102 -8.57 1.30 6.28
CA ARG A 102 -9.36 0.30 5.54
C ARG A 102 -10.24 0.95 4.47
N LEU A 103 -10.96 2.01 4.82
CA LEU A 103 -11.86 2.73 3.92
C LEU A 103 -11.11 3.40 2.75
N PHE A 104 -9.94 3.98 3.02
CA PHE A 104 -9.16 4.73 2.04
C PHE A 104 -8.00 3.95 1.40
N SER A 105 -7.84 2.66 1.74
CA SER A 105 -6.75 1.81 1.26
C SER A 105 -6.64 1.77 -0.26
N SER A 106 -7.76 1.53 -0.94
CA SER A 106 -7.82 1.48 -2.41
C SER A 106 -7.42 2.82 -3.04
N GLN A 107 -7.93 3.92 -2.49
CA GLN A 107 -7.63 5.27 -2.98
C GLN A 107 -6.15 5.66 -2.74
N LEU A 108 -5.57 5.22 -1.63
CA LEU A 108 -4.16 5.44 -1.32
C LEU A 108 -3.26 4.75 -2.34
N VAL A 109 -3.55 3.49 -2.70
CA VAL A 109 -2.79 2.73 -3.71
C VAL A 109 -2.88 3.42 -5.07
N ALA A 110 -4.07 3.92 -5.45
CA ALA A 110 -4.24 4.67 -6.68
C ALA A 110 -3.41 5.98 -6.71
N TYR A 111 -3.37 6.73 -5.60
CA TYR A 111 -2.53 7.92 -5.50
C TYR A 111 -1.03 7.59 -5.59
N VAL A 112 -0.58 6.51 -4.94
CA VAL A 112 0.81 6.04 -5.06
C VAL A 112 1.16 5.75 -6.52
N ALA A 113 0.31 5.03 -7.25
CA ALA A 113 0.51 4.74 -8.66
C ALA A 113 0.55 6.01 -9.53
N ALA A 114 -0.40 6.93 -9.31
CA ALA A 114 -0.43 8.22 -10.02
C ALA A 114 0.82 9.05 -9.77
N ILE A 115 1.30 9.11 -8.53
CA ILE A 115 2.54 9.81 -8.15
C ILE A 115 3.72 9.19 -8.89
N LEU A 116 3.87 7.87 -8.92
CA LEU A 116 4.95 7.18 -9.64
C LEU A 116 4.92 7.44 -11.16
N LEU A 117 3.73 7.48 -11.77
CA LEU A 117 3.60 7.83 -13.18
C LEU A 117 3.97 9.29 -13.46
N LEU A 118 3.61 10.21 -12.58
CA LEU A 118 4.00 11.62 -12.68
C LEU A 118 5.51 11.81 -12.50
N THR A 119 6.14 11.06 -11.59
CA THR A 119 7.59 11.09 -11.44
C THR A 119 8.28 10.57 -12.68
N LEU A 120 7.79 9.46 -13.26
CA LEU A 120 8.34 8.89 -14.48
C LEU A 120 8.20 9.86 -15.66
N ARG A 121 7.03 10.51 -15.80
CA ARG A 121 6.82 11.56 -16.79
C ARG A 121 7.87 12.67 -16.66
N GLN A 122 8.13 13.13 -15.44
CA GLN A 122 9.12 14.18 -15.21
C GLN A 122 10.55 13.74 -15.58
N GLN A 123 10.91 12.49 -15.27
CA GLN A 123 12.22 11.93 -15.65
C GLN A 123 12.36 11.82 -17.17
N MET A 124 11.34 11.33 -17.88
CA MET A 124 11.37 11.23 -19.35
C MET A 124 11.43 12.61 -20.02
N MET A 125 10.67 13.59 -19.53
CA MET A 125 10.71 14.96 -20.04
C MET A 125 12.10 15.59 -19.84
N SER A 126 12.72 15.38 -18.67
CA SER A 126 14.07 15.87 -18.42
C SER A 126 15.10 15.20 -19.32
N LEU A 127 15.00 13.89 -19.52
CA LEU A 127 15.90 13.16 -20.42
C LEU A 127 15.80 13.68 -21.85
N SER A 128 14.58 13.94 -22.34
CA SER A 128 14.38 14.50 -23.68
C SER A 128 14.90 15.92 -23.85
N SER A 129 14.80 16.77 -22.82
CA SER A 129 15.15 18.19 -22.94
C SER A 129 16.59 18.49 -22.56
N GLN A 130 17.13 17.85 -21.52
CA GLN A 130 18.42 18.17 -20.91
C GLN A 130 19.46 17.07 -21.17
N GLN A 131 19.09 15.96 -21.83
CA GLN A 131 19.92 14.75 -22.03
C GLN A 131 20.37 14.07 -20.72
N HIS A 132 19.96 14.58 -19.56
CA HIS A 132 20.31 14.05 -18.24
C HIS A 132 19.05 13.58 -17.49
N CYS A 133 19.16 12.43 -16.84
CA CYS A 133 18.09 11.88 -16.00
C CYS A 133 18.17 12.43 -14.58
N LEU A 134 17.06 12.97 -14.08
CA LEU A 134 16.97 13.48 -12.70
C LEU A 134 16.85 12.32 -11.72
N LEU A 135 17.50 12.48 -10.56
CA LEU A 135 17.36 11.56 -9.43
C LEU A 135 15.89 11.43 -9.02
N PHE A 136 15.45 10.22 -8.67
CA PHE A 136 14.06 9.90 -8.34
C PHE A 136 13.43 10.88 -7.33
N HIS A 137 14.09 11.13 -6.20
CA HIS A 137 13.55 12.06 -5.18
C HIS A 137 13.44 13.50 -5.67
N HIS A 138 14.33 13.93 -6.56
CA HIS A 138 14.26 15.27 -7.14
C HIS A 138 13.12 15.37 -8.17
N ALA A 139 12.98 14.34 -9.02
CA ALA A 139 11.87 14.23 -9.96
C ALA A 139 10.52 14.12 -9.25
N LEU A 140 10.46 13.45 -8.09
CA LEU A 140 9.28 13.35 -7.23
C LEU A 140 8.84 14.73 -6.71
N LEU A 141 9.77 15.51 -6.16
CA LEU A 141 9.48 16.86 -5.64
C LEU A 141 9.02 17.83 -6.75
N GLN A 142 9.57 17.71 -7.96
CA GLN A 142 9.24 18.60 -9.07
C GLN A 142 7.96 18.18 -9.83
N GLY A 143 7.77 16.88 -10.06
CA GLY A 143 6.73 16.34 -10.94
C GLY A 143 5.42 16.05 -10.23
N ALA A 144 5.46 15.49 -9.02
CA ALA A 144 4.26 14.99 -8.33
C ALA A 144 3.57 16.07 -7.48
N LYS A 145 3.21 17.18 -8.10
CA LYS A 145 2.50 18.28 -7.42
C LYS A 145 0.99 18.00 -7.35
N PRO A 146 0.33 18.23 -6.19
CA PRO A 146 -1.07 17.85 -5.96
C PRO A 146 -2.06 18.53 -6.90
N TYR A 147 -1.71 19.71 -7.44
CA TYR A 147 -2.58 20.45 -8.35
C TYR A 147 -2.74 19.78 -9.73
N TYR A 148 -1.93 18.78 -10.09
CA TYR A 148 -2.17 17.99 -11.30
C TYR A 148 -3.24 16.92 -11.09
N VAL A 149 -3.22 16.25 -9.94
CA VAL A 149 -4.06 15.07 -9.68
C VAL A 149 -5.41 15.46 -9.11
N LEU A 150 -5.44 16.34 -8.11
CA LEU A 150 -6.69 16.65 -7.39
C LEU A 150 -7.76 17.31 -8.27
N PRO A 151 -7.44 18.32 -9.11
CA PRO A 151 -8.43 18.89 -10.03
C PRO A 151 -8.86 17.89 -11.09
N ALA A 152 -7.94 17.10 -11.63
CA ALA A 152 -8.25 16.09 -12.64
C ALA A 152 -9.24 15.05 -12.09
N VAL A 153 -9.02 14.56 -10.86
CA VAL A 153 -9.94 13.63 -10.18
C VAL A 153 -11.29 14.27 -9.94
N LYS A 154 -11.36 15.55 -9.52
CA LYS A 154 -12.62 16.25 -9.27
C LYS A 154 -13.41 16.53 -10.56
N ILE A 155 -12.72 16.89 -11.64
CA ILE A 155 -13.35 17.08 -12.95
C ILE A 155 -13.85 15.73 -13.46
N ALA A 156 -13.00 14.70 -13.42
CA ALA A 156 -13.37 13.35 -13.85
C ALA A 156 -14.58 12.83 -13.06
N SER A 157 -14.59 12.97 -11.74
CA SER A 157 -15.71 12.51 -10.91
C SER A 157 -17.00 13.30 -11.15
N SER A 158 -16.89 14.61 -11.38
CA SER A 158 -18.05 15.44 -11.76
C SER A 158 -18.63 15.01 -13.11
N THR A 159 -17.78 14.71 -14.09
CA THR A 159 -18.22 14.22 -15.41
C THR A 159 -18.78 12.80 -15.38
N LEU A 160 -18.24 11.95 -14.52
CA LEU A 160 -18.68 10.56 -14.34
C LEU A 160 -19.84 10.43 -13.34
N SER A 161 -20.37 11.54 -12.81
CA SER A 161 -21.50 11.53 -11.90
C SER A 161 -22.69 10.81 -12.55
N TRP A 162 -23.25 9.85 -11.82
CA TRP A 162 -24.22 8.84 -12.27
C TRP A 162 -25.47 9.42 -12.95
N SER A 163 -25.74 10.72 -12.78
CA SER A 163 -26.82 11.45 -13.45
C SER A 163 -26.61 11.62 -14.95
N ASN A 164 -25.36 11.67 -15.43
CA ASN A 164 -25.02 11.96 -16.83
C ASN A 164 -24.65 10.71 -17.65
N VAL A 165 -24.56 9.54 -17.00
CA VAL A 165 -24.16 8.29 -17.67
C VAL A 165 -25.41 7.62 -18.28
N PRO A 166 -25.44 7.38 -19.60
CA PRO A 166 -26.55 6.71 -20.26
C PRO A 166 -26.71 5.27 -19.75
N GLU A 167 -27.96 4.83 -19.58
CA GLU A 167 -28.39 3.53 -19.04
C GLU A 167 -27.56 2.30 -19.45
N PRO A 168 -27.14 2.08 -20.72
CA PRO A 168 -26.38 0.88 -21.09
C PRO A 168 -24.99 0.80 -20.44
N LEU A 169 -24.37 1.94 -20.12
CA LEU A 169 -23.04 1.99 -19.50
C LEU A 169 -23.09 1.77 -17.99
N ARG A 170 -24.26 1.92 -17.35
CA ARG A 170 -24.44 1.68 -15.91
C ARG A 170 -24.32 0.21 -15.52
N PHE A 171 -24.54 -0.72 -16.46
CA PHE A 171 -24.36 -2.15 -16.20
C PHE A 171 -22.89 -2.58 -16.18
N LEU A 172 -22.03 -1.89 -16.92
CA LEU A 172 -20.61 -2.22 -17.05
C LEU A 172 -19.75 -1.51 -15.99
N LEU A 173 -20.17 -0.32 -15.54
CA LEU A 173 -19.42 0.51 -14.60
C LEU A 173 -19.90 0.28 -13.16
N PRO A 174 -19.02 -0.13 -12.23
CA PRO A 174 -19.37 -0.19 -10.81
C PRO A 174 -19.71 1.21 -10.28
N THR A 175 -20.57 1.27 -9.26
CA THR A 175 -20.96 2.52 -8.62
C THR A 175 -19.73 3.27 -8.11
N PRO A 176 -19.55 4.56 -8.43
CA PRO A 176 -18.36 5.29 -8.02
C PRO A 176 -18.31 5.40 -6.49
N ASP A 177 -17.21 4.90 -5.90
CA ASP A 177 -16.99 4.95 -4.44
C ASP A 177 -17.11 6.37 -3.86
N LEU A 178 -16.86 7.38 -4.69
CA LEU A 178 -16.95 8.78 -4.32
C LEU A 178 -18.39 9.21 -3.99
N SER A 179 -19.43 8.71 -4.68
CA SER A 179 -20.82 9.09 -4.37
C SER A 179 -21.28 8.53 -3.01
N SER A 180 -20.76 7.36 -2.63
CA SER A 180 -21.03 6.72 -1.33
C SER A 180 -20.27 7.44 -0.19
N LEU A 181 -19.06 7.92 -0.45
CA LEU A 181 -18.27 8.75 0.47
C LEU A 181 -18.88 10.16 0.63
N GLN A 182 -19.39 10.72 -0.45
CA GLN A 182 -20.07 12.02 -0.52
C GLN A 182 -21.35 12.02 0.33
N GLN A 183 -22.15 10.96 0.24
CA GLN A 183 -23.31 10.75 1.13
C GLN A 183 -22.93 10.61 2.61
N SER A 184 -21.70 10.17 2.90
CA SER A 184 -21.18 10.03 4.27
C SER A 184 -20.65 11.35 4.88
N GLY A 185 -20.79 12.49 4.18
CA GLY A 185 -20.36 13.81 4.64
C GLY A 185 -18.83 14.00 4.66
N LEU A 186 -18.09 13.18 3.91
CA LEU A 186 -16.64 13.23 3.77
C LEU A 186 -16.17 14.11 2.59
N ASP A 187 -17.06 14.95 2.06
CA ASP A 187 -16.87 15.90 0.95
C ASP A 187 -15.91 17.07 1.24
N PHE A 188 -14.94 16.87 2.12
CA PHE A 188 -13.94 17.88 2.43
C PHE A 188 -12.78 17.81 1.45
N LEU A 189 -12.47 18.93 0.79
CA LEU A 189 -11.27 19.07 -0.05
C LEU A 189 -9.98 18.77 0.72
N LEU A 190 -10.01 18.91 2.05
CA LEU A 190 -8.89 18.63 2.94
C LEU A 190 -8.54 17.14 3.00
N LEU A 191 -9.52 16.24 2.87
CA LEU A 191 -9.31 14.80 3.05
C LEU A 191 -8.53 14.19 1.86
N PRO A 192 -8.90 14.42 0.58
CA PRO A 192 -8.08 14.00 -0.55
C PRO A 192 -6.67 14.60 -0.54
N LEU A 193 -6.53 15.86 -0.10
CA LEU A 193 -5.22 16.51 0.05
C LEU A 193 -4.36 15.79 1.10
N PHE A 194 -4.96 15.45 2.25
CA PHE A 194 -4.30 14.68 3.30
C PHE A 194 -3.88 13.30 2.80
N LEU A 195 -4.79 12.54 2.19
CA LEU A 195 -4.47 11.23 1.59
C LEU A 195 -3.35 11.32 0.55
N TYR A 196 -3.37 12.33 -0.32
CA TYR A 196 -2.32 12.55 -1.30
C TYR A 196 -0.98 12.84 -0.62
N SER A 197 -0.96 13.64 0.45
CA SER A 197 0.26 13.92 1.22
C SER A 197 0.83 12.67 1.88
N VAL A 198 -0.04 11.79 2.41
CA VAL A 198 0.37 10.51 2.99
C VAL A 198 0.94 9.59 1.90
N ALA A 199 0.29 9.50 0.74
CA ALA A 199 0.78 8.74 -0.40
C ALA A 199 2.14 9.28 -0.88
N PHE A 200 2.31 10.60 -0.96
CA PHE A 200 3.57 11.24 -1.31
C PHE A 200 4.69 10.87 -0.33
N ALA A 201 4.44 11.02 0.98
CA ALA A 201 5.39 10.64 2.01
C ALA A 201 5.75 9.15 1.94
N LEU A 202 4.75 8.29 1.72
CA LEU A 202 4.96 6.85 1.56
C LEU A 202 5.85 6.54 0.34
N THR A 203 5.58 7.15 -0.82
CA THR A 203 6.42 6.97 -2.01
C THR A 203 7.84 7.47 -1.81
N PHE A 204 8.01 8.58 -1.09
CA PHE A 204 9.33 9.13 -0.78
C PHE A 204 10.14 8.17 0.11
N LEU A 205 9.52 7.65 1.18
CA LEU A 205 10.13 6.69 2.10
C LEU A 205 10.45 5.37 1.41
N LEU A 206 9.52 4.83 0.62
CA LEU A 206 9.74 3.61 -0.16
C LEU A 206 10.87 3.78 -1.17
N GLY A 207 10.96 4.93 -1.84
CA GLY A 207 12.07 5.26 -2.73
C GLY A 207 13.41 5.35 -2.01
N LEU A 208 13.44 5.92 -0.79
CA LEU A 208 14.65 5.98 0.03
C LEU A 208 15.07 4.59 0.51
N LEU A 209 14.11 3.77 0.96
CA LEU A 209 14.35 2.39 1.36
C LEU A 209 14.87 1.56 0.18
N ALA A 210 14.28 1.72 -1.00
CA ALA A 210 14.75 1.05 -2.22
C ALA A 210 16.17 1.50 -2.59
N TYR A 211 16.47 2.80 -2.51
CA TYR A 211 17.82 3.31 -2.76
C TYR A 211 18.86 2.72 -1.80
N VAL A 212 18.57 2.74 -0.49
CA VAL A 212 19.45 2.13 0.52
C VAL A 212 19.58 0.62 0.29
N ALA A 213 18.47 -0.06 -0.01
CA ALA A 213 18.47 -1.48 -0.31
C ALA A 213 19.36 -1.79 -1.53
N ILE A 214 19.26 -1.03 -2.62
CA ILE A 214 20.09 -1.19 -3.83
C ILE A 214 21.57 -1.02 -3.48
N VAL A 215 21.94 0.06 -2.78
CA VAL A 215 23.34 0.33 -2.39
C VAL A 215 23.90 -0.75 -1.47
N CYS A 216 23.13 -1.19 -0.46
CA CYS A 216 23.55 -2.29 0.42
C CYS A 216 23.64 -3.63 -0.34
N SER A 217 22.69 -3.87 -1.24
CA SER A 217 22.57 -5.10 -2.02
C SER A 217 23.67 -5.23 -3.07
N GLY A 218 24.17 -4.14 -3.67
CA GLY A 218 25.33 -4.20 -4.59
C GLY A 218 26.57 -4.83 -3.96
N SER A 219 26.75 -4.68 -2.64
CA SER A 219 27.88 -5.31 -1.91
C SER A 219 27.60 -6.74 -1.43
N THR A 220 26.33 -7.13 -1.30
CA THR A 220 25.90 -8.39 -0.66
C THR A 220 25.28 -9.39 -1.63
N LEU A 221 24.67 -8.95 -2.73
CA LEU A 221 24.07 -9.78 -3.76
C LEU A 221 25.09 -10.59 -4.54
N ASN A 222 26.30 -10.12 -4.77
CA ASN A 222 27.33 -10.97 -5.36
C ASN A 222 27.57 -12.24 -4.49
N LYS A 223 27.57 -12.10 -3.16
CA LYS A 223 27.69 -13.23 -2.22
C LYS A 223 26.39 -14.03 -2.06
N PHE A 224 25.23 -13.38 -2.06
CA PHE A 224 23.94 -14.04 -1.86
C PHE A 224 23.41 -14.69 -3.13
N ALA A 225 23.53 -14.05 -4.30
CA ALA A 225 23.23 -14.64 -5.60
C ALA A 225 24.10 -15.87 -5.85
N LEU A 226 25.42 -15.81 -5.58
CA LEU A 226 26.28 -17.00 -5.69
C LEU A 226 25.88 -18.12 -4.71
N LYS A 227 25.47 -17.80 -3.47
CA LYS A 227 25.00 -18.79 -2.48
C LYS A 227 23.59 -19.32 -2.76
N PHE A 228 22.70 -18.48 -3.27
CA PHE A 228 21.31 -18.82 -3.56
C PHE A 228 21.23 -19.60 -4.87
N VAL A 229 21.96 -19.20 -5.90
CA VAL A 229 22.21 -20.01 -7.11
C VAL A 229 22.96 -21.29 -6.74
N GLY A 230 23.93 -21.26 -5.83
CA GLY A 230 24.61 -22.46 -5.32
C GLY A 230 23.69 -23.43 -4.55
N LYS A 231 22.70 -22.92 -3.81
CA LYS A 231 21.70 -23.74 -3.09
C LYS A 231 20.54 -24.18 -3.99
N LEU A 232 20.12 -23.35 -4.95
CA LEU A 232 19.13 -23.70 -5.96
C LEU A 232 19.72 -24.56 -7.08
N ALA A 233 21.04 -24.67 -7.22
CA ALA A 233 21.71 -25.55 -8.18
C ALA A 233 21.52 -27.06 -7.88
N GLY A 234 20.68 -27.43 -6.91
CA GLY A 234 20.05 -28.75 -6.85
C GLY A 234 18.81 -28.89 -7.76
N VAL A 235 18.30 -27.78 -8.29
CA VAL A 235 17.24 -27.67 -9.30
C VAL A 235 17.90 -27.19 -10.59
N SER A 236 17.67 -27.90 -11.69
CA SER A 236 18.55 -27.89 -12.87
C SER A 236 18.87 -26.49 -13.42
N ARG A 237 20.18 -26.20 -13.52
CA ARG A 237 20.81 -25.01 -14.12
C ARG A 237 20.24 -24.61 -15.49
N THR A 238 19.70 -25.57 -16.24
CA THR A 238 19.16 -25.37 -17.59
C THR A 238 17.79 -24.68 -17.60
N TRP A 239 16.95 -24.91 -16.59
CA TRP A 239 15.62 -24.29 -16.50
C TRP A 239 15.71 -22.82 -16.10
N THR A 240 16.65 -22.49 -15.21
CA THR A 240 16.88 -21.10 -14.78
C THR A 240 17.45 -20.24 -15.89
N ASP A 241 18.39 -20.75 -16.68
CA ASP A 241 19.02 -19.98 -17.76
C ASP A 241 18.05 -19.74 -18.93
N TRP A 242 17.20 -20.73 -19.26
CA TRP A 242 16.17 -20.56 -20.29
C TRP A 242 15.05 -19.63 -19.84
N LEU A 243 14.62 -19.73 -18.58
CA LEU A 243 13.59 -18.86 -18.02
C LEU A 243 14.10 -17.43 -17.89
N MET A 244 15.34 -17.20 -17.46
CA MET A 244 15.95 -15.87 -17.40
C MET A 244 16.16 -15.27 -18.79
N ALA A 245 16.58 -16.06 -19.79
CA ALA A 245 16.72 -15.60 -21.18
C ALA A 245 15.38 -15.28 -21.87
N ALA A 246 14.31 -16.03 -21.56
CA ALA A 246 12.95 -15.76 -22.04
C ALA A 246 12.33 -14.53 -21.35
N VAL A 247 12.66 -14.33 -20.08
CA VAL A 247 12.15 -13.25 -19.23
C VAL A 247 12.85 -11.91 -19.49
N ASP A 248 14.14 -11.92 -19.86
CA ASP A 248 14.88 -10.70 -20.22
C ASP A 248 14.37 -10.06 -21.53
N LYS A 249 13.90 -10.88 -22.48
CA LYS A 249 13.50 -10.37 -23.80
C LYS A 249 12.08 -9.83 -23.89
N VAL A 250 11.16 -10.18 -22.98
CA VAL A 250 9.78 -9.71 -23.09
C VAL A 250 9.13 -9.44 -21.71
N PRO A 251 9.04 -8.18 -21.25
CA PRO A 251 8.32 -7.82 -20.02
C PRO A 251 6.85 -8.28 -20.02
N PHE A 252 6.29 -8.51 -21.21
CA PHE A 252 4.96 -9.09 -21.41
C PHE A 252 4.80 -10.49 -20.79
N VAL A 253 5.81 -11.36 -20.91
CA VAL A 253 5.73 -12.75 -20.39
C VAL A 253 5.64 -12.75 -18.87
N VAL A 254 6.41 -11.88 -18.20
CA VAL A 254 6.36 -11.71 -16.74
C VAL A 254 5.00 -11.21 -16.29
N SER A 255 4.40 -10.27 -17.02
CA SER A 255 3.06 -9.76 -16.71
C SER A 255 1.99 -10.86 -16.84
N VAL A 256 2.01 -11.63 -17.93
CA VAL A 256 1.08 -12.76 -18.14
C VAL A 256 1.25 -13.82 -17.04
N ALA A 257 2.48 -14.15 -16.65
CA ALA A 257 2.74 -15.09 -15.56
C ALA A 257 2.21 -14.58 -14.21
N MET A 258 2.38 -13.29 -13.90
CA MET A 258 1.81 -12.69 -12.69
C MET A 258 0.29 -12.75 -12.69
N VAL A 259 -0.37 -12.46 -13.82
CA VAL A 259 -1.83 -12.58 -13.96
C VAL A 259 -2.29 -14.03 -13.76
N ALA A 260 -1.55 -15.01 -14.29
CA ALA A 260 -1.87 -16.42 -14.06
C ALA A 260 -1.75 -16.82 -12.58
N ILE A 261 -0.77 -16.28 -11.85
CA ILE A 261 -0.61 -16.51 -10.40
C ILE A 261 -1.74 -15.82 -9.62
N LEU A 262 -2.16 -14.63 -10.04
CA LEU A 262 -3.30 -13.92 -9.45
C LEU A 262 -4.60 -14.74 -9.56
N LEU A 263 -4.83 -15.40 -10.70
CA LEU A 263 -6.03 -16.20 -10.95
C LEU A 263 -6.00 -17.58 -10.28
N SER A 264 -4.81 -18.16 -10.07
CA SER A 264 -4.66 -19.53 -9.53
C SER A 264 -4.44 -19.59 -8.02
N SER A 265 -3.91 -18.53 -7.40
CA SER A 265 -3.50 -18.54 -6.00
C SER A 265 -4.05 -17.32 -5.25
N CYS A 266 -3.17 -16.45 -4.72
CA CYS A 266 -3.54 -15.24 -4.01
C CYS A 266 -2.76 -14.01 -4.51
N GLY A 267 -3.43 -12.86 -4.44
CA GLY A 267 -2.84 -11.56 -4.82
C GLY A 267 -1.53 -11.23 -4.11
N GLY A 268 -1.44 -11.59 -2.83
CA GLY A 268 -0.26 -11.33 -2.02
C GLY A 268 0.98 -12.06 -2.51
N LEU A 269 0.83 -13.34 -2.90
CA LEU A 269 1.95 -14.14 -3.39
C LEU A 269 2.48 -13.60 -4.72
N ALA A 270 1.59 -13.21 -5.63
CA ALA A 270 1.98 -12.56 -6.89
C ALA A 270 2.77 -11.26 -6.65
N MET A 271 2.33 -10.42 -5.71
CA MET A 271 3.03 -9.18 -5.37
C MET A 271 4.42 -9.43 -4.77
N VAL A 272 4.57 -10.43 -3.88
CA VAL A 272 5.87 -10.75 -3.27
C VAL A 272 6.86 -11.25 -4.32
N ILE A 273 6.45 -12.20 -5.16
CA ILE A 273 7.30 -12.75 -6.22
C ILE A 273 7.65 -11.66 -7.24
N GLY A 274 6.67 -10.86 -7.67
CA GLY A 274 6.89 -9.75 -8.58
C GLY A 274 7.86 -8.71 -8.02
N THR A 275 7.70 -8.32 -6.76
CA THR A 275 8.58 -7.36 -6.09
C THR A 275 10.01 -7.90 -6.00
N PHE A 276 10.18 -9.15 -5.60
CA PHE A 276 11.51 -9.78 -5.53
C PHE A 276 12.19 -9.85 -6.90
N TYR A 277 11.46 -10.25 -7.94
CA TYR A 277 11.97 -10.31 -9.31
C TYR A 277 12.42 -8.94 -9.82
N TYR A 278 11.56 -7.91 -9.72
CA TYR A 278 11.91 -6.56 -10.17
C TYR A 278 13.04 -5.96 -9.35
N PHE A 279 13.10 -6.24 -8.05
CA PHE A 279 14.19 -5.80 -7.19
C PHE A 279 15.53 -6.39 -7.65
N MET A 280 15.60 -7.70 -7.92
CA MET A 280 16.80 -8.35 -8.45
C MET A 280 17.23 -7.76 -9.80
N ARG A 281 16.27 -7.52 -10.70
CA ARG A 281 16.53 -6.89 -12.01
C ARG A 281 17.12 -5.49 -11.88
N VAL A 282 16.55 -4.66 -11.01
CA VAL A 282 17.05 -3.30 -10.74
C VAL A 282 18.46 -3.35 -10.15
N CYS A 283 18.72 -4.27 -9.22
CA CYS A 283 20.05 -4.42 -8.63
C CYS A 283 21.08 -4.85 -9.67
N GLY A 284 20.75 -5.78 -10.57
CA GLY A 284 21.63 -6.18 -11.67
C GLY A 284 21.99 -5.02 -12.59
N MET A 285 20.98 -4.25 -13.04
CA MET A 285 21.23 -3.04 -13.85
C MET A 285 22.10 -2.01 -13.14
N TYR A 286 21.99 -1.88 -11.81
CA TYR A 286 22.77 -0.93 -11.03
C TYR A 286 24.19 -1.43 -10.75
N GLU A 287 24.40 -2.75 -10.61
CA GLU A 287 25.73 -3.36 -10.49
C GLU A 287 26.55 -3.08 -11.75
N ASP A 288 25.99 -3.31 -12.94
CA ASP A 288 26.66 -2.99 -14.22
C ASP A 288 27.04 -1.51 -14.31
N TYR A 289 26.16 -0.62 -13.84
CA TYR A 289 26.40 0.82 -13.82
C TYR A 289 27.48 1.23 -12.82
N ILE A 290 27.44 0.70 -11.59
CA ILE A 290 28.48 0.89 -10.58
C ILE A 290 29.82 0.35 -11.11
N GLU A 291 29.83 -0.82 -11.71
CA GLU A 291 31.02 -1.44 -12.27
C GLU A 291 31.65 -0.52 -13.32
N GLN A 292 30.86 -0.02 -14.28
CA GLN A 292 31.37 0.94 -15.25
C GLN A 292 31.88 2.24 -14.61
N LEU A 293 31.15 2.79 -13.63
CA LEU A 293 31.53 4.04 -12.96
C LEU A 293 32.80 3.91 -12.10
N PHE A 294 33.06 2.76 -11.48
CA PHE A 294 34.26 2.53 -10.67
C PHE A 294 35.45 2.04 -11.51
N PHE A 295 35.23 1.12 -12.46
CA PHE A 295 36.33 0.56 -13.24
C PHE A 295 36.86 1.52 -14.30
N ALA A 296 36.04 2.42 -14.87
CA ALA A 296 36.52 3.44 -15.81
C ALA A 296 37.60 4.38 -15.22
N PRO A 297 37.40 5.03 -14.05
CA PRO A 297 38.42 5.90 -13.46
C PRO A 297 39.61 5.11 -12.91
N ILE A 298 39.40 3.90 -12.37
CA ILE A 298 40.51 3.06 -11.90
C ILE A 298 41.39 2.62 -13.08
N LYS A 299 40.78 2.24 -14.20
CA LYS A 299 41.50 1.89 -15.42
C LYS A 299 42.26 3.10 -15.98
N TYR A 300 41.63 4.27 -15.98
CA TYR A 300 42.29 5.51 -16.37
C TYR A 300 43.50 5.85 -15.49
N ILE A 301 43.37 5.74 -14.16
CA ILE A 301 44.49 5.97 -13.22
C ILE A 301 45.59 4.93 -13.44
N LYS A 302 45.23 3.64 -13.61
CA LYS A 302 46.18 2.57 -13.89
C LYS A 302 46.96 2.83 -15.18
N ASP A 303 46.27 3.24 -16.25
CA ASP A 303 46.87 3.52 -17.55
C ASP A 303 47.75 4.78 -17.49
N MET A 304 47.35 5.80 -16.73
CA MET A 304 48.18 6.98 -16.46
C MET A 304 49.46 6.64 -15.68
N VAL A 305 49.35 5.82 -14.62
CA VAL A 305 50.51 5.37 -13.82
C VAL A 305 51.43 4.49 -14.65
N MET A 306 50.89 3.56 -15.45
CA MET A 306 51.69 2.73 -16.35
C MET A 306 52.36 3.53 -17.48
N ALA A 307 51.69 4.53 -18.05
CA ALA A 307 52.28 5.40 -19.07
C ALA A 307 53.44 6.22 -18.50
N ARG A 308 53.27 6.75 -17.28
CA ARG A 308 54.31 7.50 -16.56
C ARG A 308 55.52 6.63 -16.19
N TRP A 309 55.28 5.36 -15.81
CA TRP A 309 56.35 4.39 -15.54
C TRP A 309 57.09 3.93 -16.80
N ARG A 310 56.41 3.86 -17.95
CA ARG A 310 56.97 3.37 -19.22
C ARG A 310 57.58 4.47 -20.10
N GLY A 311 57.66 5.71 -19.60
CA GLY A 311 58.27 6.85 -20.30
C GLY A 311 57.60 7.24 -21.62
N ARG A 312 56.30 6.93 -21.79
CA ARG A 312 55.54 7.28 -23.01
C ARG A 312 54.67 8.51 -22.76
N GLN A 313 54.44 9.32 -23.81
CA GLN A 313 53.49 10.43 -23.77
C GLN A 313 52.09 9.95 -23.36
N LEU A 314 51.45 10.74 -22.51
CA LEU A 314 50.12 10.49 -21.93
C LEU A 314 49.07 10.36 -23.04
N PRO A 315 48.05 9.50 -22.88
CA PRO A 315 46.92 9.47 -23.79
C PRO A 315 46.20 10.83 -23.74
N VAL A 316 45.97 11.41 -24.92
CA VAL A 316 45.16 12.63 -25.08
C VAL A 316 43.72 12.29 -24.71
N VAL A 317 43.15 13.10 -23.82
CA VAL A 317 41.76 13.03 -23.40
C VAL A 317 40.93 13.65 -24.52
N ASP A 318 40.41 12.82 -25.43
CA ASP A 318 39.29 13.21 -26.26
C ASP A 318 38.00 12.84 -25.53
N ASP A 319 37.16 13.86 -25.37
CA ASP A 319 35.94 13.99 -24.58
C ASP A 319 35.19 12.69 -24.25
N VAL A 320 35.11 12.41 -22.95
CA VAL A 320 34.02 11.63 -22.35
C VAL A 320 33.29 12.56 -21.37
N ILE A 321 32.30 13.28 -21.90
CA ILE A 321 31.15 13.80 -21.17
C ILE A 321 29.91 13.28 -21.88
#